data_AF-A0A9W7SR06-F1
#
_entry.id   AF-A0A9W7SR06-F1
#
_cell.length_a   1.000
_cell.length_b   1.000
_cell.length_c   1.000
_cell.angle_alpha   90.00
_cell.angle_beta   90.00
_cell.angle_gamma   90.00
#
_symmetry.space_group_name_H-M   'P 1'
#
loop_
_entity.id
_entity.type
_entity.pdbx_description
1 polymer ?
#
loop_
_entity_poly.entity_id
_entity_poly.type
_entity_poly.pdbx_seq_one_letter_code
_entity_poly.pdbx_strand_id
1 'polypeptide(L)'
;MRTKTTSTPTPSHHHPRPLTSPENHTHSLTPPSTPHMQSPTQPPPLSEDETDRLRNVLDNGAAFQIITRPLSKKRKRGSDSFSTEDQMLDSRLNVQYQIKPAIWHRIKRYKKFSMSSESIPVNECVLVKHDDSLEPSPDENGELQVDVASQWKAKVLEIRALDPEHVYLRVAWMNRPEDLPEGRQPHHGTNELIPTNQLDIIDAMAVNGSIQVMWWKERDDKAEMPGKDEFFWRQTYDLVNTTNPSEAFSKLRHLCIDDAPQNPDEMIIQCKNPACEKWLHVTCIAEDALDRALQDMDGDEIQAKVKRKSIAGSGKKRGKNTPGDDQAGTLIAPVVTLRKHRVRVQVFVKNDISSQLVSGNITLDKGAEKTEIVITDESGERREPVRCLFEDCGAAID
;
A
#
# COMPACT_ATOMS: atom_id res chain seq x y z
N MET A 1 -4.96 36.80 45.71
CA MET A 1 -5.00 38.08 46.46
C MET A 1 -3.81 38.12 47.42
N ARG A 2 -3.17 39.31 47.54
CA ARG A 2 -1.92 39.64 48.27
C ARG A 2 -0.60 39.24 47.58
N THR A 3 0.42 40.07 47.40
CA THR A 3 0.62 41.53 47.19
C THR A 3 2.10 41.67 46.81
N LYS A 4 2.42 42.52 45.83
CA LYS A 4 3.78 42.89 45.39
C LYS A 4 4.51 43.73 46.44
N THR A 5 5.84 43.60 46.53
CA THR A 5 6.74 44.74 46.81
C THR A 5 8.06 44.60 46.04
N THR A 6 8.31 45.63 45.24
CA THR A 6 9.48 45.99 44.42
C THR A 6 10.54 46.73 45.23
N SER A 7 11.81 46.61 44.84
CA SER A 7 12.83 47.65 45.08
C SER A 7 14.00 47.56 44.08
N THR A 8 14.30 48.69 43.44
CA THR A 8 15.45 49.03 42.57
C THR A 8 15.83 50.50 42.87
N PRO A 9 16.93 51.09 42.35
CA PRO A 9 18.36 50.72 42.46
C PRO A 9 19.31 51.97 42.68
N THR A 10 20.63 51.77 42.48
CA THR A 10 21.73 52.74 42.11
C THR A 10 22.35 53.69 43.17
N PRO A 11 23.56 54.31 42.97
CA PRO A 11 24.53 54.25 41.85
C PRO A 11 26.03 54.13 42.26
N SER A 12 26.92 53.90 41.29
CA SER A 12 28.35 54.27 41.38
C SER A 12 28.84 54.75 40.01
N HIS A 13 29.25 56.02 39.97
CA HIS A 13 29.92 56.68 38.84
C HIS A 13 31.43 56.43 38.93
N HIS A 14 32.11 56.29 37.77
CA HIS A 14 33.27 57.11 37.38
C HIS A 14 33.65 56.86 35.90
N HIS A 15 33.71 57.95 35.12
CA HIS A 15 34.25 58.08 33.74
C HIS A 15 35.80 58.34 33.77
N PRO A 16 36.51 58.62 32.65
CA PRO A 16 36.95 57.72 31.58
C PRO A 16 38.47 57.85 31.25
N ARG A 17 39.05 56.97 30.43
CA ARG A 17 40.35 57.18 29.74
C ARG A 17 40.23 56.77 28.25
N PRO A 18 41.03 57.32 27.32
CA PRO A 18 40.61 57.61 25.96
C PRO A 18 40.88 56.47 24.96
N LEU A 19 40.16 56.57 23.85
CA LEU A 19 40.23 55.74 22.65
C LEU A 19 41.64 55.63 22.06
N THR A 20 42.03 54.40 21.74
CA THR A 20 42.91 54.08 20.62
C THR A 20 42.19 53.08 19.72
N SER A 21 42.14 53.38 18.43
CA SER A 21 41.42 52.69 17.36
C SER A 21 41.75 51.20 17.25
N PRO A 22 40.80 50.31 16.92
CA PRO A 22 41.09 48.91 16.66
C PRO A 22 41.42 48.67 15.18
N GLU A 23 42.50 47.94 14.95
CA GLU A 23 42.82 47.33 13.67
C GLU A 23 41.91 46.12 13.38
N ASN A 24 41.57 45.97 12.10
CA ASN A 24 40.73 44.92 11.52
C ASN A 24 41.25 43.51 11.80
N HIS A 25 40.45 42.68 12.48
CA HIS A 25 40.54 41.23 12.38
C HIS A 25 39.16 40.64 12.04
N THR A 26 39.05 40.17 10.80
CA THR A 26 37.94 39.44 10.22
C THR A 26 37.79 38.08 10.92
N HIS A 27 36.80 37.93 11.78
CA HIS A 27 36.37 36.62 12.28
C HIS A 27 35.49 35.93 11.23
N SER A 28 36.06 34.93 10.56
CA SER A 28 35.30 34.00 9.72
C SER A 28 34.50 33.07 10.64
N LEU A 29 33.18 33.21 10.63
CA LEU A 29 32.26 32.33 11.33
C LEU A 29 32.15 31.01 10.54
N THR A 30 32.77 29.95 11.05
CA THR A 30 32.57 28.58 10.54
C THR A 30 31.15 28.11 10.85
N PRO A 31 30.41 27.53 9.88
CA PRO A 31 29.10 26.93 10.12
C PRO A 31 29.23 25.62 10.93
N PRO A 32 28.18 25.20 11.65
CA PRO A 32 28.21 23.99 12.47
C PRO A 32 28.40 22.75 11.60
N SER A 33 29.38 21.92 11.98
CA SER A 33 29.73 20.65 11.35
C SER A 33 28.52 19.71 11.30
N THR A 34 28.13 19.33 10.08
CA THR A 34 27.26 18.18 9.81
C THR A 34 27.87 16.91 10.42
N PRO A 35 27.06 16.00 10.99
CA PRO A 35 27.57 14.72 11.45
C PRO A 35 28.13 13.96 10.24
N HIS A 36 29.45 13.74 10.23
CA HIS A 36 30.11 12.88 9.26
C HIS A 36 29.52 11.48 9.37
N MET A 37 28.65 11.09 8.43
CA MET A 37 28.32 9.69 8.21
C MET A 37 29.59 9.00 7.69
N GLN A 38 30.36 8.39 8.59
CA GLN A 38 31.48 7.54 8.19
C GLN A 38 30.90 6.40 7.36
N SER A 39 31.40 6.24 6.13
CA SER A 39 31.03 5.10 5.31
C SER A 39 31.50 3.82 6.01
N PRO A 40 30.70 2.75 6.03
CA PRO A 40 31.10 1.50 6.68
C PRO A 40 32.47 1.06 6.21
N THR A 41 33.34 0.65 7.14
CA THR A 41 34.68 0.16 6.82
C THR A 41 34.58 -1.01 5.84
N GLN A 42 35.27 -0.90 4.70
CA GLN A 42 35.33 -1.98 3.73
C GLN A 42 36.07 -3.18 4.33
N PRO A 43 35.65 -4.43 4.01
CA PRO A 43 36.43 -5.59 4.40
C PRO A 43 37.83 -5.55 3.76
N PRO A 44 38.83 -6.20 4.36
CA PRO A 44 40.11 -6.42 3.70
C PRO A 44 39.88 -7.08 2.33
N PRO A 45 40.59 -6.64 1.28
CA PRO A 45 40.42 -7.21 -0.05
C PRO A 45 40.74 -8.71 -0.04
N LEU A 46 40.02 -9.45 -0.88
CA LEU A 46 40.37 -10.84 -1.19
C LEU A 46 41.72 -10.88 -1.91
N SER A 47 42.50 -11.92 -1.68
CA SER A 47 43.67 -12.20 -2.52
C SER A 47 43.22 -12.58 -3.93
N GLU A 48 44.13 -12.49 -4.91
CA GLU A 48 43.85 -12.88 -6.30
C GLU A 48 43.42 -14.35 -6.37
N ASP A 49 44.16 -15.26 -5.74
CA ASP A 49 43.82 -16.69 -5.66
C ASP A 49 42.43 -16.95 -5.04
N GLU A 50 42.05 -16.22 -3.99
CA GLU A 50 40.72 -16.34 -3.38
C GLU A 50 39.61 -15.83 -4.29
N THR A 51 39.90 -14.73 -4.99
CA THR A 51 38.99 -14.12 -5.97
C THR A 51 38.74 -15.06 -7.13
N ASP A 52 39.79 -15.65 -7.70
CA ASP A 52 39.69 -16.58 -8.82
C ASP A 52 39.00 -17.88 -8.43
N ARG A 53 39.26 -18.40 -7.23
CA ARG A 53 38.52 -19.57 -6.71
C ARG A 53 37.05 -19.27 -6.53
N LEU A 54 36.72 -18.12 -5.94
CA LEU A 54 35.33 -17.73 -5.74
C LEU A 54 34.61 -17.52 -7.08
N ARG A 55 35.25 -16.84 -8.04
CA ARG A 55 34.73 -16.64 -9.39
C ARG A 55 34.37 -17.97 -10.04
N ASN A 56 35.33 -18.91 -10.11
CA ASN A 56 35.09 -20.24 -10.67
C ASN A 56 33.92 -20.97 -9.97
N VAL A 57 33.77 -20.82 -8.66
CA VAL A 57 32.68 -21.46 -7.92
C VAL A 57 31.32 -20.84 -8.29
N LEU A 58 31.25 -19.52 -8.41
CA LEU A 58 30.04 -18.79 -8.80
C LEU A 58 29.64 -19.08 -10.26
N ASP A 59 30.61 -19.09 -11.18
CA ASP A 59 30.40 -19.44 -12.60
C ASP A 59 29.85 -20.86 -12.78
N ASN A 60 30.21 -21.78 -11.88
CA ASN A 60 29.70 -23.15 -11.87
C ASN A 60 28.33 -23.30 -11.19
N GLY A 61 27.62 -22.19 -10.94
CA GLY A 61 26.25 -22.18 -10.41
C GLY A 61 26.15 -22.28 -8.89
N ALA A 62 27.24 -22.05 -8.14
CA ALA A 62 27.14 -21.96 -6.69
C ALA A 62 26.37 -20.70 -6.28
N ALA A 63 25.45 -20.84 -5.33
CA ALA A 63 24.67 -19.73 -4.79
C ALA A 63 25.05 -19.40 -3.35
N PHE A 64 24.93 -18.12 -2.99
CA PHE A 64 24.92 -17.73 -1.59
C PHE A 64 23.58 -18.12 -0.96
N GLN A 65 23.62 -18.66 0.25
CA GLN A 65 22.44 -19.05 1.01
C GLN A 65 22.29 -18.14 2.21
N ILE A 66 21.07 -17.70 2.47
CA ILE A 66 20.72 -16.96 3.67
C ILE A 66 19.88 -17.83 4.61
N ILE A 67 20.31 -17.91 5.86
CA ILE A 67 19.61 -18.62 6.93
C ILE A 67 19.04 -17.56 7.85
N THR A 68 17.72 -17.46 7.93
CA THR A 68 17.01 -16.53 8.81
C THR A 68 16.51 -17.23 10.07
N ARG A 69 16.45 -16.50 11.18
CA ARG A 69 15.94 -16.98 12.47
C ARG A 69 15.27 -15.83 13.24
N PRO A 70 14.34 -16.15 14.15
CA PRO A 70 13.70 -15.14 14.99
C PRO A 70 14.71 -14.30 15.77
N LEU A 71 14.37 -13.03 16.03
CA LEU A 71 15.10 -12.19 16.98
C LEU A 71 15.07 -12.80 18.39
N SER A 72 16.20 -13.36 18.84
CA SER A 72 16.33 -13.84 20.21
C SER A 72 16.80 -12.75 21.17
N LYS A 73 16.06 -12.52 22.26
CA LYS A 73 16.52 -11.68 23.39
C LYS A 73 17.65 -12.32 24.20
N LYS A 74 17.96 -13.60 23.99
CA LYS A 74 19.00 -14.33 24.73
C LYS A 74 20.22 -14.57 23.85
N ARG A 75 21.33 -13.92 24.17
CA ARG A 75 22.62 -14.12 23.50
C ARG A 75 23.11 -15.54 23.78
N LYS A 76 22.89 -16.47 22.84
CA LYS A 76 23.33 -17.87 22.99
C LYS A 76 24.85 -17.91 22.87
N ARG A 77 25.53 -18.18 23.99
CA ARG A 77 26.99 -18.30 24.05
C ARG A 77 27.42 -19.50 23.19
N GLY A 78 28.20 -19.27 22.14
CA GLY A 78 28.76 -20.32 21.28
C GLY A 78 27.99 -20.66 19.99
N SER A 79 27.03 -19.83 19.56
CA SER A 79 26.35 -19.99 18.26
C SER A 79 27.16 -19.35 17.11
N ASP A 80 27.07 -19.95 15.92
CA ASP A 80 27.37 -19.33 14.62
C ASP A 80 27.02 -17.83 14.63
N SER A 81 27.87 -16.97 14.06
CA SER A 81 27.71 -15.51 14.11
C SER A 81 26.57 -15.04 13.20
N PHE A 82 25.34 -15.01 13.73
CA PHE A 82 24.20 -14.36 13.10
C PHE A 82 24.33 -12.84 13.21
N SER A 83 24.12 -12.15 12.10
CA SER A 83 23.91 -10.70 12.03
C SER A 83 22.45 -10.38 12.32
N THR A 84 22.15 -9.14 12.69
CA THR A 84 20.79 -8.64 12.84
C THR A 84 20.45 -7.76 11.65
N GLU A 85 19.28 -7.97 11.05
CA GLU A 85 18.71 -7.06 10.05
C GLU A 85 17.69 -6.15 10.75
N ASP A 86 17.91 -4.84 10.67
CA ASP A 86 17.10 -3.80 11.28
C ASP A 86 16.66 -2.69 10.31
N GLN A 87 17.02 -2.81 9.02
CA GLN A 87 16.61 -1.90 7.93
C GLN A 87 15.36 -2.39 7.18
N MET A 88 14.57 -3.26 7.82
CA MET A 88 13.27 -3.71 7.28
C MET A 88 12.29 -2.54 7.17
N LEU A 89 11.26 -2.70 6.34
CA LEU A 89 10.19 -1.69 6.18
C LEU A 89 9.37 -1.49 7.46
N ASP A 90 9.28 -2.54 8.29
CA ASP A 90 8.65 -2.53 9.60
C ASP A 90 9.56 -3.24 10.60
N SER A 91 9.79 -2.62 11.76
CA SER A 91 10.60 -3.17 12.85
C SER A 91 10.16 -4.56 13.33
N ARG A 92 8.88 -4.93 13.16
CA ARG A 92 8.37 -6.27 13.48
C ARG A 92 8.99 -7.35 12.59
N LEU A 93 9.41 -6.98 11.38
CA LEU A 93 10.05 -7.87 10.43
C LEU A 93 11.56 -8.03 10.67
N ASN A 94 12.13 -7.33 11.66
CA ASN A 94 13.55 -7.48 11.98
C ASN A 94 13.85 -8.94 12.36
N VAL A 95 14.97 -9.47 11.85
CA VAL A 95 15.35 -10.88 11.99
C VAL A 95 16.85 -11.03 12.22
N GLN A 96 17.26 -12.20 12.69
CA GLN A 96 18.65 -12.60 12.65
C GLN A 96 18.92 -13.38 11.37
N TYR A 97 20.08 -13.16 10.75
CA TYR A 97 20.45 -13.86 9.54
C TYR A 97 21.94 -14.27 9.53
N GLN A 98 22.24 -15.34 8.82
CA GLN A 98 23.61 -15.78 8.52
C GLN A 98 23.70 -16.08 7.02
N ILE A 99 24.80 -15.66 6.39
CA ILE A 99 25.04 -15.94 4.96
C ILE A 99 26.14 -16.99 4.84
N LYS A 100 25.93 -17.95 3.94
CA LYS A 100 26.89 -19.00 3.61
C LYS A 100 27.16 -19.02 2.10
N PRO A 101 28.41 -19.21 1.67
CA PRO A 101 29.63 -19.29 2.48
C PRO A 101 30.01 -17.95 3.13
N ALA A 102 30.75 -18.01 4.25
CA ALA A 102 31.15 -16.82 5.03
C ALA A 102 32.03 -15.83 4.25
N ILE A 103 32.61 -16.25 3.12
CA ILE A 103 33.36 -15.40 2.20
C ILE A 103 32.52 -14.21 1.69
N TRP A 104 31.19 -14.30 1.68
CA TRP A 104 30.28 -13.18 1.43
C TRP A 104 30.71 -11.91 2.15
N HIS A 105 31.04 -12.03 3.45
CA HIS A 105 31.38 -10.89 4.29
C HIS A 105 32.69 -10.19 3.89
N ARG A 106 33.54 -10.84 3.09
CA ARG A 106 34.79 -10.29 2.55
C ARG A 106 34.65 -9.69 1.15
N ILE A 107 33.55 -9.98 0.44
CA ILE A 107 33.25 -9.37 -0.85
C ILE A 107 33.00 -7.88 -0.65
N LYS A 108 33.51 -7.04 -1.56
CA LYS A 108 33.44 -5.59 -1.44
C LYS A 108 31.99 -5.10 -1.45
N ARG A 109 31.67 -4.15 -0.56
CA ARG A 109 30.32 -3.58 -0.42
C ARG A 109 30.18 -2.28 -1.21
N TYR A 110 29.04 -2.10 -1.86
CA TYR A 110 28.73 -0.91 -2.65
C TYR A 110 27.49 -0.20 -2.10
N LYS A 111 27.38 1.09 -2.37
CA LYS A 111 26.20 1.91 -1.98
C LYS A 111 25.10 1.90 -3.03
N LYS A 112 25.47 1.56 -4.26
CA LYS A 112 24.61 1.51 -5.43
C LYS A 112 25.20 0.56 -6.47
N PHE A 113 24.34 -0.02 -7.30
CA PHE A 113 24.74 -0.73 -8.51
C PHE A 113 24.18 -0.01 -9.73
N SER A 114 24.72 -0.32 -10.91
CA SER A 114 24.22 0.21 -12.17
C SER A 114 23.59 -0.92 -12.95
N MET A 115 22.40 -0.68 -13.49
CA MET A 115 21.68 -1.61 -14.34
C MET A 115 21.15 -0.83 -15.53
N SER A 116 21.55 -1.23 -16.74
CA SER A 116 21.29 -0.46 -17.97
C SER A 116 21.74 1.01 -17.81
N SER A 117 20.80 1.97 -17.82
CA SER A 117 21.03 3.40 -17.63
C SER A 117 20.73 3.90 -16.20
N GLU A 118 20.22 3.05 -15.32
CA GLU A 118 19.78 3.42 -13.98
C GLU A 118 20.86 3.10 -12.91
N SER A 119 20.99 3.96 -11.91
CA SER A 119 21.86 3.73 -10.75
C SER A 119 21.02 3.58 -9.49
N ILE A 120 20.87 2.35 -9.02
CA ILE A 120 19.95 1.98 -7.94
C ILE A 120 20.72 1.88 -6.61
N PRO A 121 20.39 2.72 -5.60
CA PRO A 121 21.04 2.68 -4.29
C PRO A 121 20.53 1.54 -3.40
N VAL A 122 21.24 1.30 -2.29
CA VAL A 122 20.68 0.51 -1.18
C VAL A 122 19.41 1.18 -0.64
N ASN A 123 18.51 0.36 -0.09
CA ASN A 123 17.18 0.70 0.42
C ASN A 123 16.12 1.06 -0.63
N GLU A 124 16.45 1.07 -1.91
CA GLU A 124 15.47 1.21 -2.99
C GLU A 124 14.64 -0.07 -3.16
N CYS A 125 13.41 0.08 -3.66
CA CYS A 125 12.59 -1.05 -4.08
C CYS A 125 12.80 -1.31 -5.58
N VAL A 126 12.84 -2.58 -5.95
CA VAL A 126 13.19 -3.02 -7.30
C VAL A 126 12.22 -4.08 -7.82
N LEU A 127 12.11 -4.15 -9.13
CA LEU A 127 11.46 -5.24 -9.85
C LEU A 127 12.46 -6.36 -10.12
N VAL A 128 12.04 -7.60 -9.91
CA VAL A 128 12.85 -8.80 -10.10
C VAL A 128 12.13 -9.74 -11.05
N LYS A 129 12.86 -10.23 -12.06
CA LYS A 129 12.35 -11.18 -13.05
C LYS A 129 11.84 -12.45 -12.36
N HIS A 130 10.60 -12.83 -12.67
CA HIS A 130 9.95 -14.02 -12.15
C HIS A 130 10.27 -15.27 -12.99
N ASP A 131 10.44 -15.10 -14.30
CA ASP A 131 10.75 -16.14 -15.27
C ASP A 131 11.66 -15.53 -16.33
N ASP A 132 12.78 -16.19 -16.59
CA ASP A 132 13.79 -15.76 -17.58
C ASP A 132 13.25 -15.80 -19.02
N SER A 133 12.10 -16.45 -19.24
CA SER A 133 11.40 -16.52 -20.53
C SER A 133 10.52 -15.29 -20.80
N LEU A 134 10.26 -14.46 -19.78
CA LEU A 134 9.49 -13.23 -19.90
C LEU A 134 10.39 -12.13 -20.45
N GLU A 135 10.67 -12.24 -21.74
CA GLU A 135 11.23 -11.13 -22.49
C GLU A 135 10.20 -10.00 -22.57
N PRO A 136 10.63 -8.72 -22.43
CA PRO A 136 9.75 -7.59 -22.61
C PRO A 136 9.00 -7.69 -23.95
N SER A 137 7.68 -7.56 -23.92
CA SER A 137 6.89 -7.55 -25.16
C SER A 137 6.88 -6.14 -25.74
N PRO A 138 7.04 -5.96 -27.06
CA PRO A 138 6.87 -4.66 -27.68
C PRO A 138 5.41 -4.19 -27.55
N ASP A 139 5.22 -2.93 -27.17
CA ASP A 139 3.94 -2.24 -27.17
C ASP A 139 3.49 -1.92 -28.61
N GLU A 140 2.35 -1.23 -28.75
CA GLU A 140 1.81 -0.81 -30.05
C GLU A 140 2.76 0.10 -30.85
N ASN A 141 3.73 0.74 -30.17
CA ASN A 141 4.74 1.62 -30.76
C ASN A 141 6.09 0.90 -31.01
N GLY A 142 6.21 -0.38 -30.62
CA GLY A 142 7.44 -1.16 -30.71
C GLY A 142 8.41 -0.97 -29.53
N GLU A 143 7.99 -0.30 -28.46
CA GLU A 143 8.76 -0.13 -27.22
C GLU A 143 8.59 -1.36 -26.32
N LEU A 144 9.71 -1.89 -25.82
CA LEU A 144 9.71 -3.05 -24.93
C LEU A 144 9.08 -2.69 -23.57
N GLN A 145 7.87 -3.19 -23.31
CA GLN A 145 7.17 -2.96 -22.05
C GLN A 145 7.44 -4.10 -21.07
N VAL A 146 7.89 -3.72 -19.87
CA VAL A 146 7.99 -4.64 -18.74
C VAL A 146 6.61 -4.83 -18.13
N ASP A 147 6.17 -6.09 -18.00
CA ASP A 147 5.00 -6.42 -17.20
C ASP A 147 5.34 -6.28 -15.71
N VAL A 148 5.18 -5.06 -15.20
CA VAL A 148 5.44 -4.70 -13.81
C VAL A 148 4.58 -5.53 -12.86
N ALA A 149 3.36 -5.90 -13.24
CA ALA A 149 2.43 -6.62 -12.36
C ALA A 149 2.88 -8.06 -12.09
N SER A 150 3.42 -8.75 -13.10
CA SER A 150 3.89 -10.14 -12.95
C SER A 150 5.23 -10.30 -12.26
N GLN A 151 6.09 -9.28 -12.29
CA GLN A 151 7.41 -9.36 -11.68
C GLN A 151 7.36 -9.40 -10.15
N TRP A 152 8.39 -9.99 -9.54
CA TRP A 152 8.57 -9.93 -8.09
C TRP A 152 9.05 -8.55 -7.66
N LYS A 153 8.77 -8.17 -6.41
CA LYS A 153 9.15 -6.88 -5.83
C LYS A 153 9.99 -7.11 -4.59
N ALA A 154 11.06 -6.34 -4.44
CA ALA A 154 11.99 -6.51 -3.34
C ALA A 154 12.61 -5.19 -2.92
N LYS A 155 12.97 -5.06 -1.64
CA LYS A 155 13.81 -3.98 -1.14
C LYS A 155 15.27 -4.41 -1.11
N VAL A 156 16.16 -3.60 -1.69
CA VAL A 156 17.61 -3.85 -1.67
C VAL A 156 18.18 -3.49 -0.31
N LEU A 157 18.76 -4.47 0.41
CA LEU A 157 19.33 -4.25 1.74
C LEU A 157 20.86 -4.10 1.72
N GLU A 158 21.54 -4.83 0.85
CA GLU A 158 23.00 -4.79 0.74
C GLU A 158 23.44 -5.14 -0.68
N ILE A 159 24.43 -4.41 -1.20
CA ILE A 159 25.01 -4.63 -2.52
C ILE A 159 26.46 -5.07 -2.34
N ARG A 160 26.83 -6.19 -2.96
CA ARG A 160 28.21 -6.67 -3.01
C ARG A 160 28.60 -7.06 -4.42
N ALA A 161 29.85 -6.80 -4.78
CA ALA A 161 30.37 -7.22 -6.07
C ALA A 161 31.78 -7.79 -5.91
N LEU A 162 32.02 -8.93 -6.56
CA LEU A 162 33.37 -9.49 -6.72
C LEU A 162 34.10 -8.75 -7.84
N ASP A 163 33.42 -8.59 -8.98
CA ASP A 163 33.85 -7.88 -10.18
C ASP A 163 32.60 -7.41 -10.96
N PRO A 164 32.73 -6.76 -12.15
CA PRO A 164 31.58 -6.24 -12.89
C PRO A 164 30.56 -7.28 -13.36
N GLU A 165 30.95 -8.55 -13.49
CA GLU A 165 30.06 -9.63 -13.93
C GLU A 165 29.37 -10.31 -12.74
N HIS A 166 29.94 -10.19 -11.54
CA HIS A 166 29.49 -10.85 -10.32
C HIS A 166 28.98 -9.85 -9.28
N VAL A 167 27.75 -9.36 -9.49
CA VAL A 167 27.09 -8.39 -8.61
C VAL A 167 25.88 -9.04 -7.95
N TYR A 168 25.86 -9.05 -6.62
CA TYR A 168 24.80 -9.70 -5.85
C TYR A 168 24.13 -8.74 -4.88
N LEU A 169 22.82 -8.92 -4.74
CA LEU A 169 21.95 -8.11 -3.90
C LEU A 169 21.37 -8.98 -2.80
N ARG A 170 21.57 -8.57 -1.55
CA ARG A 170 20.76 -9.10 -0.46
C ARG A 170 19.47 -8.29 -0.40
N VAL A 171 18.33 -8.97 -0.44
CA VAL A 171 17.02 -8.33 -0.55
C VAL A 171 16.07 -8.80 0.55
N ALA A 172 15.02 -8.02 0.79
CA ALA A 172 13.81 -8.44 1.50
C ALA A 172 12.62 -8.41 0.54
N TRP A 173 11.86 -9.50 0.49
CA TRP A 173 10.75 -9.63 -0.44
C TRP A 173 9.53 -8.78 -0.03
N MET A 174 8.85 -8.26 -1.04
CA MET A 174 7.58 -7.55 -0.95
C MET A 174 6.58 -8.32 -1.80
N ASN A 175 5.84 -9.22 -1.17
CA ASN A 175 4.98 -10.16 -1.87
C ASN A 175 3.69 -9.49 -2.33
N ARG A 176 3.14 -9.93 -3.46
CA ARG A 176 1.74 -9.65 -3.75
C ARG A 176 0.86 -10.52 -2.85
N PRO A 177 -0.36 -10.10 -2.53
CA PRO A 177 -1.29 -10.91 -1.76
C PRO A 177 -1.46 -12.34 -2.28
N GLU A 178 -1.53 -12.54 -3.60
CA GLU A 178 -1.65 -13.86 -4.24
C GLU A 178 -0.42 -14.77 -4.09
N ASP A 179 0.74 -14.22 -3.74
CA ASP A 179 1.97 -15.00 -3.51
C ASP A 179 2.06 -15.56 -2.08
N LEU A 180 1.12 -15.19 -1.19
CA LEU A 180 1.10 -15.59 0.21
C LEU A 180 0.08 -16.72 0.48
N PRO A 181 0.22 -17.48 1.58
CA PRO A 181 -0.63 -18.64 1.85
C PRO A 181 -2.14 -18.37 1.92
N GLU A 182 -2.55 -17.17 2.35
CA GLU A 182 -3.98 -16.78 2.41
C GLU A 182 -4.50 -16.23 1.07
N GLY A 183 -3.62 -15.99 0.11
CA GLY A 183 -3.95 -15.38 -1.17
C GLY A 183 -4.54 -13.97 -1.04
N ARG A 184 -5.05 -13.47 -2.15
CA ARG A 184 -5.68 -12.16 -2.21
C ARG A 184 -7.06 -12.17 -1.54
N GLN A 185 -7.16 -11.43 -0.44
CA GLN A 185 -8.42 -11.10 0.24
C GLN A 185 -9.17 -9.92 -0.41
N PRO A 186 -10.50 -9.80 -0.21
CA PRO A 186 -11.31 -8.72 -0.79
C PRO A 186 -10.87 -7.30 -0.42
N HIS A 187 -10.26 -7.12 0.75
CA HIS A 187 -9.78 -5.83 1.21
C HIS A 187 -8.43 -5.41 0.59
N HIS A 188 -7.75 -6.26 -0.17
CA HIS A 188 -6.47 -5.89 -0.77
C HIS A 188 -6.64 -5.04 -2.03
N GLY A 189 -5.91 -3.94 -2.09
CA GLY A 189 -5.82 -3.11 -3.29
C GLY A 189 -5.01 -3.79 -4.40
N THR A 190 -5.23 -3.37 -5.64
CA THR A 190 -4.65 -3.96 -6.85
C THR A 190 -3.12 -3.96 -6.80
N ASN A 191 -2.54 -2.80 -6.47
CA ASN A 191 -1.09 -2.58 -6.35
C ASN A 191 -0.58 -2.68 -4.89
N GLU A 192 -1.33 -3.34 -4.01
CA GLU A 192 -0.91 -3.57 -2.63
C GLU A 192 0.21 -4.63 -2.57
N LEU A 193 1.28 -4.31 -1.86
CA LEU A 193 2.38 -5.20 -1.53
C LEU A 193 2.42 -5.48 -0.04
N ILE A 194 2.92 -6.65 0.33
CA ILE A 194 3.02 -7.12 1.71
C ILE A 194 4.50 -7.43 2.00
N PRO A 195 5.24 -6.50 2.63
CA PRO A 195 6.62 -6.75 3.05
C PRO A 195 6.71 -7.94 4.00
N THR A 196 7.72 -8.78 3.77
CA THR A 196 8.00 -9.96 4.60
C THR A 196 9.42 -9.91 5.16
N ASN A 197 9.69 -10.77 6.14
CA ASN A 197 11.04 -11.03 6.63
C ASN A 197 11.72 -12.23 5.94
N GLN A 198 11.26 -12.56 4.73
CA GLN A 198 11.94 -13.45 3.83
C GLN A 198 13.09 -12.68 3.17
N LEU A 199 14.31 -13.02 3.56
CA LEU A 199 15.53 -12.48 2.97
C LEU A 199 16.04 -13.42 1.88
N ASP A 200 16.71 -12.87 0.88
CA ASP A 200 17.37 -13.65 -0.17
C ASP A 200 18.62 -12.95 -0.71
N ILE A 201 19.43 -13.68 -1.48
CA ILE A 201 20.55 -13.13 -2.25
C ILE A 201 20.32 -13.46 -3.72
N ILE A 202 20.12 -12.40 -4.52
CA ILE A 202 19.86 -12.51 -5.95
C ILE A 202 21.00 -11.92 -6.77
N ASP A 203 21.11 -12.34 -8.02
CA ASP A 203 21.96 -11.69 -9.02
C ASP A 203 21.37 -10.32 -9.41
N ALA A 204 22.21 -9.30 -9.53
CA ALA A 204 21.77 -7.98 -9.96
C ALA A 204 21.20 -7.97 -11.40
N MET A 205 21.58 -8.93 -12.25
CA MET A 205 21.01 -9.11 -13.60
C MET A 205 19.55 -9.57 -13.60
N ALA A 206 19.06 -10.10 -12.47
CA ALA A 206 17.64 -10.44 -12.30
C ALA A 206 16.78 -9.20 -12.05
N VAL A 207 17.38 -8.05 -11.73
CA VAL A 207 16.64 -6.80 -11.54
C VAL A 207 16.20 -6.24 -12.90
N ASN A 208 15.03 -5.61 -12.95
CA ASN A 208 14.46 -5.03 -14.17
C ASN A 208 13.93 -3.59 -13.98
N GLY A 209 14.41 -2.89 -12.96
CA GLY A 209 14.09 -1.48 -12.70
C GLY A 209 13.91 -1.19 -11.22
N SER A 210 13.92 0.09 -10.84
CA SER A 210 13.39 0.52 -9.55
C SER A 210 11.87 0.75 -9.59
N ILE A 211 11.25 0.69 -8.42
CA ILE A 211 9.86 1.08 -8.20
C ILE A 211 9.73 1.93 -6.95
N GLN A 212 8.80 2.87 -6.98
CA GLN A 212 8.38 3.59 -5.79
C GLN A 212 7.27 2.81 -5.08
N VAL A 213 7.42 2.64 -3.77
CA VAL A 213 6.40 2.00 -2.95
C VAL A 213 6.09 2.88 -1.74
N MET A 214 4.84 3.35 -1.68
CA MET A 214 4.35 4.21 -0.60
C MET A 214 4.05 3.37 0.66
N TRP A 215 4.43 3.88 1.84
CA TRP A 215 3.88 3.36 3.09
C TRP A 215 2.59 4.10 3.41
N TRP A 216 1.45 3.45 3.18
CA TRP A 216 0.15 4.02 3.51
C TRP A 216 -0.21 3.77 4.97
N LYS A 217 -0.25 4.86 5.76
CA LYS A 217 -0.61 4.82 7.18
C LYS A 217 -2.11 4.99 7.34
N GLU A 218 -2.87 3.94 7.03
CA GLU A 218 -4.35 3.90 7.09
C GLU A 218 -4.99 4.47 8.37
N ARG A 219 -4.30 4.42 9.51
CA ARG A 219 -4.82 4.96 10.78
C ARG A 219 -4.73 6.48 10.90
N ASP A 220 -3.96 7.13 10.04
CA ASP A 220 -3.86 8.58 9.97
C ASP A 220 -4.82 9.08 8.88
N ASP A 221 -5.97 9.61 9.29
CA ASP A 221 -6.99 10.14 8.37
C ASP A 221 -6.48 11.33 7.52
N LYS A 222 -5.27 11.85 7.82
CA LYS A 222 -4.59 12.89 7.03
C LYS A 222 -3.55 12.33 6.06
N ALA A 223 -3.27 11.04 6.11
CA ALA A 223 -2.36 10.41 5.17
C ALA A 223 -2.95 10.47 3.76
N GLU A 224 -2.08 10.73 2.79
CA GLU A 224 -2.44 10.62 1.38
C GLU A 224 -2.81 9.17 1.06
N MET A 225 -3.93 9.00 0.36
CA MET A 225 -4.34 7.71 -0.19
C MET A 225 -3.43 7.35 -1.36
N PRO A 226 -3.04 6.08 -1.53
CA PRO A 226 -2.30 5.67 -2.70
C PRO A 226 -3.10 5.97 -3.98
N GLY A 227 -2.40 6.46 -5.01
CA GLY A 227 -2.97 6.59 -6.35
C GLY A 227 -3.27 5.22 -6.98
N LYS A 228 -4.16 5.18 -7.99
CA LYS A 228 -4.56 3.92 -8.68
C LYS A 228 -3.37 3.15 -9.26
N ASP A 229 -2.37 3.86 -9.77
CA ASP A 229 -1.18 3.28 -10.42
C ASP A 229 0.04 3.22 -9.48
N GLU A 230 -0.13 3.55 -8.20
CA GLU A 230 0.96 3.56 -7.22
C GLU A 230 1.04 2.25 -6.44
N PHE A 231 2.24 1.69 -6.32
CA PHE A 231 2.47 0.60 -5.38
C PHE A 231 2.50 1.13 -3.96
N PHE A 232 1.87 0.40 -3.04
CA PHE A 232 1.86 0.76 -1.64
C PHE A 232 1.86 -0.47 -0.75
N TRP A 233 2.15 -0.26 0.53
CA TRP A 233 1.95 -1.26 1.57
C TRP A 233 1.38 -0.60 2.82
N ARG A 234 0.56 -1.35 3.56
CA ARG A 234 0.03 -0.99 4.88
C ARG A 234 0.03 -2.16 5.87
N GLN A 235 0.09 -3.37 5.34
CA GLN A 235 0.19 -4.62 6.09
C GLN A 235 1.56 -5.26 5.87
N THR A 236 2.02 -6.05 6.83
CA THR A 236 3.28 -6.80 6.77
C THR A 236 3.03 -8.25 7.16
N TYR A 237 3.82 -9.19 6.64
CA TYR A 237 3.69 -10.62 6.93
C TYR A 237 4.99 -11.17 7.54
N ASP A 238 4.92 -11.54 8.81
CA ASP A 238 6.05 -12.04 9.59
C ASP A 238 6.12 -13.56 9.48
N LEU A 239 6.98 -14.06 8.59
CA LEU A 239 7.19 -15.49 8.34
C LEU A 239 8.12 -16.13 9.38
N VAL A 240 9.09 -15.36 9.89
CA VAL A 240 10.21 -15.91 10.68
C VAL A 240 10.01 -15.79 12.18
N ASN A 241 9.52 -14.66 12.70
CA ASN A 241 9.43 -14.44 14.15
C ASN A 241 8.13 -15.02 14.75
N THR A 242 7.07 -15.15 13.96
CA THR A 242 5.80 -15.71 14.44
C THR A 242 5.86 -17.24 14.55
N THR A 243 5.20 -17.78 15.57
CA THR A 243 4.95 -19.23 15.69
C THR A 243 3.51 -19.58 15.36
N ASN A 244 2.61 -18.59 15.41
CA ASN A 244 1.20 -18.74 15.07
C ASN A 244 0.94 -18.05 13.72
N PRO A 245 0.60 -18.81 12.66
CA PRO A 245 0.30 -18.23 11.35
C PRO A 245 -0.79 -17.15 11.37
N SER A 246 -1.79 -17.25 12.27
CA SER A 246 -2.86 -16.25 12.37
C SER A 246 -2.41 -14.89 12.93
N GLU A 247 -1.19 -14.82 13.47
CA GLU A 247 -0.56 -13.60 13.99
C GLU A 247 0.56 -13.09 13.06
N ALA A 248 0.81 -13.79 11.95
CA ALA A 248 1.85 -13.42 10.98
C ALA A 248 1.54 -12.06 10.32
N PHE A 249 0.28 -11.82 9.95
CA PHE A 249 -0.15 -10.55 9.41
C PHE A 249 -0.26 -9.46 10.48
N SER A 250 0.24 -8.26 10.18
CA SER A 250 -0.06 -7.09 11.02
C SER A 250 -1.54 -6.76 10.93
N LYS A 251 -2.06 -6.13 11.99
CA LYS A 251 -3.47 -5.75 12.07
C LYS A 251 -3.73 -4.51 11.22
N LEU A 252 -4.78 -4.57 10.40
CA LEU A 252 -5.36 -3.44 9.69
C LEU A 252 -6.41 -2.73 10.56
N ARG A 253 -6.83 -1.53 10.15
CA ARG A 253 -7.98 -0.85 10.74
C ARG A 253 -9.26 -1.49 10.22
N HIS A 254 -10.15 -1.86 11.12
CA HIS A 254 -11.49 -2.31 10.76
C HIS A 254 -12.42 -1.09 10.77
N LEU A 255 -13.39 -1.07 9.85
CA LEU A 255 -14.39 -0.01 9.73
C LEU A 255 -15.73 -0.58 9.23
N CYS A 256 -16.69 0.30 8.96
CA CYS A 256 -18.04 -0.07 8.52
C CYS A 256 -18.78 -1.01 9.49
N ILE A 257 -19.96 -1.46 9.09
CA ILE A 257 -20.83 -2.36 9.85
C ILE A 257 -20.42 -3.83 9.71
N ASP A 258 -19.61 -4.15 8.70
CA ASP A 258 -19.08 -5.49 8.43
C ASP A 258 -17.84 -5.82 9.27
N ASP A 259 -17.30 -4.83 10.01
CA ASP A 259 -16.06 -4.94 10.79
C ASP A 259 -14.89 -5.46 9.94
N ALA A 260 -14.79 -4.96 8.70
CA ALA A 260 -13.73 -5.35 7.76
C ALA A 260 -12.78 -4.18 7.45
N PRO A 261 -11.53 -4.46 7.04
CA PRO A 261 -10.64 -3.45 6.48
C PRO A 261 -11.14 -2.93 5.13
N GLN A 262 -10.83 -1.67 4.81
CA GLN A 262 -11.15 -1.10 3.52
C GLN A 262 -10.29 -1.69 2.40
N ASN A 263 -10.87 -1.89 1.22
CA ASN A 263 -10.11 -1.93 -0.03
C ASN A 263 -9.84 -0.50 -0.52
N PRO A 264 -8.57 -0.06 -0.67
CA PRO A 264 -8.25 1.30 -1.12
C PRO A 264 -8.71 1.61 -2.55
N ASP A 265 -8.97 0.59 -3.36
CA ASP A 265 -9.55 0.76 -4.70
C ASP A 265 -11.07 0.97 -4.66
N GLU A 266 -11.69 0.71 -3.51
CA GLU A 266 -13.12 0.89 -3.28
C GLU A 266 -13.43 2.18 -2.50
N MET A 267 -14.56 2.77 -2.84
CA MET A 267 -15.01 3.99 -2.18
C MET A 267 -15.59 3.69 -0.80
N ILE A 268 -15.13 4.45 0.19
CA ILE A 268 -15.78 4.61 1.48
C ILE A 268 -16.36 6.00 1.63
N ILE A 269 -17.38 6.13 2.48
CA ILE A 269 -18.03 7.40 2.79
C ILE A 269 -18.09 7.58 4.31
N GLN A 270 -17.75 8.79 4.77
CA GLN A 270 -17.83 9.12 6.19
C GLN A 270 -19.23 9.64 6.54
N CYS A 271 -19.79 9.14 7.65
CA CYS A 271 -21.00 9.73 8.21
C CYS A 271 -20.71 11.15 8.73
N LYS A 272 -21.36 12.17 8.17
CA LYS A 272 -21.21 13.57 8.59
C LYS A 272 -21.86 13.92 9.93
N ASN A 273 -22.59 12.99 10.55
CA ASN A 273 -23.13 13.20 11.89
C ASN A 273 -21.96 13.29 12.89
N PRO A 274 -21.75 14.42 13.59
CA PRO A 274 -20.62 14.59 14.51
C PRO A 274 -20.62 13.61 15.69
N ALA A 275 -21.77 13.02 16.02
CA ALA A 275 -21.86 11.98 17.04
C ALA A 275 -21.45 10.58 16.53
N CYS A 276 -21.32 10.40 15.21
CA CYS A 276 -21.02 9.12 14.57
C CYS A 276 -19.62 9.12 13.95
N GLU A 277 -19.38 9.95 12.92
CA GLU A 277 -18.10 10.08 12.19
C GLU A 277 -17.46 8.76 11.68
N LYS A 278 -18.21 7.64 11.72
CA LYS A 278 -17.77 6.32 11.25
C LYS A 278 -17.78 6.27 9.71
N TRP A 279 -16.86 5.48 9.17
CA TRP A 279 -16.73 5.22 7.74
C TRP A 279 -17.54 3.99 7.32
N LEU A 280 -18.14 4.02 6.14
CA LEU A 280 -18.88 2.92 5.56
C LEU A 280 -18.39 2.60 4.15
N HIS A 281 -18.29 1.31 3.81
CA HIS A 281 -18.14 0.87 2.42
C HIS A 281 -19.39 1.26 1.63
N VAL A 282 -19.21 1.88 0.47
CA VAL A 282 -20.32 2.17 -0.45
C VAL A 282 -20.96 0.85 -0.93
N THR A 283 -20.16 -0.22 -1.03
CA THR A 283 -20.63 -1.58 -1.32
C THR A 283 -21.61 -2.09 -0.25
N CYS A 284 -21.31 -1.97 1.04
CA CYS A 284 -22.23 -2.40 2.12
C CYS A 284 -23.55 -1.61 2.10
N ILE A 285 -23.51 -0.32 1.74
CA ILE A 285 -24.71 0.50 1.52
C ILE A 285 -25.55 -0.05 0.37
N ALA A 286 -24.91 -0.45 -0.73
CA ALA A 286 -25.59 -1.06 -1.87
C ALA A 286 -26.17 -2.44 -1.53
N GLU A 287 -25.45 -3.25 -0.75
CA GLU A 287 -25.87 -4.57 -0.29
C GLU A 287 -27.09 -4.49 0.63
N ASP A 288 -27.08 -3.58 1.62
CA ASP A 288 -28.24 -3.33 2.49
C ASP A 288 -29.49 -2.94 1.67
N ALA A 289 -29.33 -2.03 0.71
CA ALA A 289 -30.42 -1.62 -0.16
C ALA A 289 -30.94 -2.76 -1.05
N LEU A 290 -30.04 -3.61 -1.54
CA LEU A 290 -30.41 -4.78 -2.33
C LEU A 290 -31.18 -5.81 -1.49
N ASP A 291 -30.72 -6.08 -0.27
CA ASP A 291 -31.37 -7.03 0.63
C ASP A 291 -32.76 -6.55 1.06
N ARG A 292 -32.92 -5.27 1.40
CA ARG A 292 -34.24 -4.66 1.64
C ARG A 292 -35.17 -4.81 0.44
N ALA A 293 -34.66 -4.52 -0.76
CA ALA A 293 -35.45 -4.63 -1.99
C ALA A 293 -35.93 -6.06 -2.28
N LEU A 294 -35.08 -7.05 -2.04
CA LEU A 294 -35.45 -8.46 -2.22
C LEU A 294 -36.47 -8.93 -1.18
N GLN A 295 -36.33 -8.48 0.08
CA GLN A 295 -37.29 -8.78 1.14
C GLN A 295 -38.68 -8.19 0.85
N ASP A 296 -38.75 -6.97 0.31
CA ASP A 296 -40.01 -6.35 -0.11
C ASP A 296 -40.67 -7.16 -1.22
N MET A 297 -39.90 -7.69 -2.17
CA MET A 297 -40.42 -8.55 -3.25
C MET A 297 -40.94 -9.90 -2.74
N ASP A 298 -40.21 -10.56 -1.83
CA ASP A 298 -40.66 -11.81 -1.22
C ASP A 298 -41.91 -11.58 -0.37
N GLY A 299 -41.96 -10.47 0.37
CA GLY A 299 -43.12 -10.01 1.12
C GLY A 299 -44.33 -9.76 0.23
N ASP A 300 -44.14 -9.09 -0.91
CA ASP A 300 -45.18 -8.83 -1.90
C ASP A 300 -45.62 -10.12 -2.61
N GLU A 301 -44.73 -11.08 -2.88
CA GLU A 301 -45.11 -12.37 -3.44
C GLU A 301 -45.91 -13.19 -2.43
N ILE A 302 -45.55 -13.17 -1.14
CA ILE A 302 -46.31 -13.79 -0.06
C ILE A 302 -47.67 -13.10 0.08
N GLN A 303 -47.74 -11.77 0.12
CA GLN A 303 -49.00 -11.03 0.19
C GLN A 303 -49.87 -11.22 -1.06
N ALA A 304 -49.27 -11.31 -2.25
CA ALA A 304 -49.96 -11.61 -3.50
C ALA A 304 -50.46 -13.06 -3.53
N LYS A 305 -49.73 -14.03 -2.97
CA LYS A 305 -50.22 -15.42 -2.77
C LYS A 305 -51.35 -15.48 -1.76
N VAL A 306 -51.30 -14.69 -0.68
CA VAL A 306 -52.38 -14.57 0.32
C VAL A 306 -53.63 -13.91 -0.30
N LYS A 307 -53.47 -12.83 -1.09
CA LYS A 307 -54.57 -12.17 -1.81
C LYS A 307 -55.12 -13.00 -2.98
N ARG A 308 -54.29 -13.78 -3.68
CA ARG A 308 -54.72 -14.70 -4.75
C ARG A 308 -55.50 -15.91 -4.19
N LYS A 309 -55.40 -16.20 -2.89
CA LYS A 309 -56.25 -17.20 -2.21
C LYS A 309 -57.65 -16.67 -1.83
N SER A 310 -57.89 -15.35 -1.92
CA SER A 310 -59.18 -14.73 -1.57
C SER A 310 -59.96 -14.17 -2.76
N ILE A 311 -59.43 -14.20 -3.99
CA ILE A 311 -60.16 -13.79 -5.19
C ILE A 311 -59.86 -14.77 -6.33
N ALA A 312 -60.74 -15.77 -6.48
CA ALA A 312 -60.80 -16.58 -7.69
C ALA A 312 -61.65 -15.85 -8.75
N GLY A 313 -61.03 -15.43 -9.85
CA GLY A 313 -61.74 -14.79 -10.95
C GLY A 313 -60.87 -14.42 -12.15
N SER A 314 -60.73 -15.37 -13.08
CA SER A 314 -60.59 -15.22 -14.55
C SER A 314 -59.90 -13.97 -15.15
N GLY A 315 -58.86 -14.19 -15.97
CA GLY A 315 -58.54 -13.23 -17.05
C GLY A 315 -57.18 -13.40 -17.71
N LYS A 316 -57.17 -13.91 -18.94
CA LYS A 316 -56.03 -14.16 -19.83
C LYS A 316 -55.71 -12.91 -20.66
N LYS A 317 -54.44 -12.52 -20.88
CA LYS A 317 -53.91 -12.08 -22.21
C LYS A 317 -52.41 -11.78 -22.24
N ARG A 318 -51.83 -12.09 -23.41
CA ARG A 318 -50.44 -11.96 -23.88
C ARG A 318 -50.14 -10.54 -24.40
N GLY A 319 -48.89 -10.10 -24.32
CA GLY A 319 -48.28 -9.03 -25.13
C GLY A 319 -46.76 -9.02 -24.85
N LYS A 320 -45.92 -9.62 -25.69
CA LYS A 320 -45.22 -9.08 -26.88
C LYS A 320 -44.19 -8.02 -26.51
N ASN A 321 -42.94 -8.48 -26.37
CA ASN A 321 -41.74 -7.66 -26.17
C ASN A 321 -41.43 -6.85 -27.44
N THR A 322 -41.10 -5.57 -27.24
CA THR A 322 -40.29 -4.75 -28.15
C THR A 322 -39.22 -4.03 -27.34
N PRO A 323 -37.97 -3.98 -27.82
CA PRO A 323 -36.91 -3.20 -27.18
C PRO A 323 -37.02 -1.73 -27.63
N GLY A 324 -37.13 -0.80 -26.68
CA GLY A 324 -36.88 0.64 -26.89
C GLY A 324 -35.56 0.96 -26.18
N ASP A 325 -34.49 1.27 -26.90
CA ASP A 325 -34.16 2.59 -27.48
C ASP A 325 -33.58 3.50 -26.39
N ASP A 326 -32.29 3.27 -26.09
CA ASP A 326 -31.48 4.06 -25.16
C ASP A 326 -31.15 5.41 -25.81
N GLN A 327 -31.88 6.46 -25.40
CA GLN A 327 -31.53 7.82 -25.76
C GLN A 327 -30.33 8.31 -24.95
N ALA A 328 -29.34 8.83 -25.69
CA ALA A 328 -28.14 9.49 -25.22
C ALA A 328 -28.46 10.67 -24.27
N GLY A 329 -28.21 10.46 -22.98
CA GLY A 329 -28.05 11.50 -21.97
C GLY A 329 -26.65 11.42 -21.37
N THR A 330 -26.10 12.55 -20.92
CA THR A 330 -24.80 12.67 -20.24
C THR A 330 -24.66 11.55 -19.20
N LEU A 331 -23.75 10.59 -19.45
CA LEU A 331 -23.66 9.35 -18.68
C LEU A 331 -22.99 9.65 -17.33
N ILE A 332 -23.76 9.74 -16.25
CA ILE A 332 -23.19 9.73 -14.89
C ILE A 332 -23.03 8.27 -14.49
N ALA A 333 -21.79 7.84 -14.25
CA ALA A 333 -21.49 6.48 -13.81
C ALA A 333 -21.75 6.33 -12.30
N PRO A 334 -22.46 5.28 -11.85
CA PRO A 334 -22.57 4.97 -10.42
C PRO A 334 -21.23 4.49 -9.86
N VAL A 335 -21.01 4.73 -8.57
CA VAL A 335 -19.83 4.22 -7.84
C VAL A 335 -19.92 2.70 -7.68
N VAL A 336 -21.10 2.21 -7.31
CA VAL A 336 -21.38 0.79 -7.14
C VAL A 336 -22.65 0.43 -7.91
N THR A 337 -22.63 -0.70 -8.62
CA THR A 337 -23.82 -1.32 -9.22
C THR A 337 -23.90 -2.78 -8.81
N LEU A 338 -24.94 -3.16 -8.09
CA LEU A 338 -25.26 -4.55 -7.77
C LEU A 338 -26.49 -5.00 -8.56
N ARG A 339 -26.50 -6.28 -8.96
CA ARG A 339 -27.65 -6.90 -9.63
C ARG A 339 -27.87 -8.29 -9.05
N LYS A 340 -29.11 -8.56 -8.62
CA LYS A 340 -29.53 -9.88 -8.16
C LYS A 340 -31.00 -10.07 -8.50
N HIS A 341 -31.33 -11.21 -9.09
CA HIS A 341 -32.65 -11.46 -9.70
C HIS A 341 -33.05 -10.36 -10.68
N ARG A 342 -34.19 -9.71 -10.45
CA ARG A 342 -34.71 -8.60 -11.26
C ARG A 342 -34.51 -7.25 -10.60
N VAL A 343 -33.72 -7.21 -9.52
CA VAL A 343 -33.36 -5.98 -8.80
C VAL A 343 -31.97 -5.54 -9.23
N ARG A 344 -31.85 -4.25 -9.54
CA ARG A 344 -30.59 -3.55 -9.74
C ARG A 344 -30.51 -2.41 -8.74
N VAL A 345 -29.40 -2.33 -8.01
CA VAL A 345 -29.09 -1.23 -7.09
C VAL A 345 -27.89 -0.47 -7.62
N GLN A 346 -27.99 0.84 -7.69
CA GLN A 346 -26.91 1.74 -8.11
C GLN A 346 -26.72 2.82 -7.05
N VAL A 347 -25.49 3.02 -6.60
CA VAL A 347 -25.16 4.08 -5.65
C VAL A 347 -24.38 5.17 -6.36
N PHE A 348 -24.88 6.40 -6.24
CA PHE A 348 -24.23 7.61 -6.74
C PHE A 348 -23.73 8.42 -5.56
N VAL A 349 -22.51 8.96 -5.66
CA VAL A 349 -21.92 9.82 -4.64
C VAL A 349 -21.68 11.19 -5.26
N LYS A 350 -22.13 12.22 -4.55
CA LYS A 350 -22.09 13.61 -5.01
C LYS A 350 -20.66 14.05 -5.33
N ASN A 351 -20.49 14.68 -6.48
CA ASN A 351 -19.20 15.14 -7.01
C ASN A 351 -18.13 14.04 -7.20
N ASP A 352 -18.48 12.75 -7.07
CA ASP A 352 -17.55 11.70 -7.44
C ASP A 352 -17.40 11.64 -8.96
N ILE A 353 -16.14 11.59 -9.39
CA ILE A 353 -15.72 11.42 -10.79
C ILE A 353 -14.79 10.20 -10.94
N SER A 354 -14.52 9.48 -9.85
CA SER A 354 -13.55 8.37 -9.79
C SER A 354 -13.92 7.20 -10.71
N SER A 355 -15.22 6.99 -10.93
CA SER A 355 -15.81 5.97 -11.82
C SER A 355 -15.83 6.37 -13.30
N GLN A 356 -15.53 7.63 -13.63
CA GLN A 356 -15.72 8.20 -14.98
C GLN A 356 -14.47 8.13 -15.88
N LEU A 357 -13.34 7.69 -15.34
CA LEU A 357 -12.07 7.56 -16.08
C LEU A 357 -11.87 6.19 -16.76
N VAL A 358 -12.87 5.30 -16.73
CA VAL A 358 -12.72 3.87 -17.05
C VAL A 358 -13.11 3.50 -18.49
N SER A 359 -13.30 4.46 -19.41
CA SER A 359 -13.57 4.13 -20.81
C SER A 359 -12.86 5.08 -21.74
N GLY A 360 -11.88 4.54 -22.46
CA GLY A 360 -11.08 5.26 -23.44
C GLY A 360 -11.93 6.20 -24.30
N ASN A 361 -11.48 7.45 -24.37
CA ASN A 361 -11.94 8.53 -25.25
C ASN A 361 -13.30 9.20 -24.94
N ILE A 362 -13.87 9.11 -23.73
CA ILE A 362 -14.93 10.03 -23.29
C ILE A 362 -14.63 10.58 -21.89
N THR A 363 -14.12 11.81 -21.82
CA THR A 363 -14.09 12.60 -20.59
C THR A 363 -15.52 13.04 -20.28
N LEU A 364 -16.13 12.46 -19.24
CA LEU A 364 -17.40 12.93 -18.72
C LEU A 364 -17.09 13.99 -17.66
N ASP A 365 -17.46 15.24 -17.93
CA ASP A 365 -17.08 16.39 -17.09
C ASP A 365 -18.00 16.61 -15.87
N LYS A 366 -18.91 15.66 -15.56
CA LYS A 366 -19.94 15.87 -14.52
C LYS A 366 -20.14 14.64 -13.64
N GLY A 367 -19.75 14.77 -12.37
CA GLY A 367 -20.11 13.85 -11.29
C GLY A 367 -21.62 13.89 -10.96
N ALA A 368 -22.07 12.97 -10.10
CA ALA A 368 -23.45 12.99 -9.62
C ALA A 368 -23.76 14.28 -8.84
N GLU A 369 -24.96 14.82 -8.99
CA GLU A 369 -25.38 16.04 -8.27
C GLU A 369 -25.74 15.76 -6.79
N LYS A 370 -26.05 14.49 -6.47
CA LYS A 370 -26.53 14.05 -5.16
C LYS A 370 -25.95 12.69 -4.79
N THR A 371 -25.80 12.47 -3.49
CA THR A 371 -25.50 11.15 -2.94
C THR A 371 -26.81 10.39 -2.73
N GLU A 372 -27.07 9.39 -3.57
CA GLU A 372 -28.35 8.67 -3.60
C GLU A 372 -28.20 7.21 -4.03
N ILE A 373 -29.20 6.41 -3.68
CA ILE A 373 -29.36 5.02 -4.09
C ILE A 373 -30.53 4.96 -5.07
N VAL A 374 -30.29 4.38 -6.25
CA VAL A 374 -31.30 4.11 -7.26
C VAL A 374 -31.54 2.62 -7.31
N ILE A 375 -32.77 2.20 -6.99
CA ILE A 375 -33.19 0.80 -7.02
C ILE A 375 -34.17 0.62 -8.18
N THR A 376 -33.86 -0.27 -9.11
CA THR A 376 -34.71 -0.63 -10.24
C THR A 376 -35.18 -2.07 -10.11
N ASP A 377 -36.50 -2.30 -10.13
CA ASP A 377 -37.12 -3.62 -10.15
C ASP A 377 -38.31 -3.69 -11.15
N GLU A 378 -39.15 -4.73 -11.07
CA GLU A 378 -40.33 -4.88 -11.95
C GLU A 378 -41.38 -3.76 -11.77
N SER A 379 -41.43 -3.14 -10.59
CA SER A 379 -42.37 -2.07 -10.26
C SER A 379 -41.90 -0.71 -10.77
N GLY A 380 -40.62 -0.61 -11.15
CA GLY A 380 -40.02 0.59 -11.73
C GLY A 380 -38.75 1.03 -11.00
N GLU A 381 -38.43 2.31 -11.11
CA GLU A 381 -37.28 2.92 -10.45
C GLU A 381 -37.73 3.69 -9.20
N ARG A 382 -37.06 3.44 -8.08
CA ARG A 382 -37.18 4.23 -6.85
C ARG A 382 -35.83 4.80 -6.44
N ARG A 383 -35.85 5.99 -5.84
CA ARG A 383 -34.65 6.70 -5.37
C ARG A 383 -34.77 6.96 -3.88
N GLU A 384 -33.69 6.73 -3.15
CA GLU A 384 -33.61 6.99 -1.72
C GLU A 384 -32.26 7.61 -1.33
N PRO A 385 -32.20 8.43 -0.26
CA PRO A 385 -30.94 8.98 0.20
C PRO A 385 -30.05 7.88 0.80
N VAL A 386 -28.73 8.02 0.66
CA VAL A 386 -27.79 7.19 1.43
C VAL A 386 -27.93 7.50 2.91
N ARG A 387 -27.96 6.47 3.75
CA ARG A 387 -28.06 6.59 5.21
C ARG A 387 -26.94 5.81 5.89
N CYS A 388 -26.55 6.28 7.06
CA CYS A 388 -25.64 5.57 7.94
C CYS A 388 -26.31 4.28 8.44
N LEU A 389 -25.65 3.14 8.21
CA LEU A 389 -26.17 1.82 8.57
C LEU A 389 -25.90 1.41 10.03
N PHE A 390 -25.12 2.20 10.79
CA PHE A 390 -24.95 1.92 12.21
C PHE A 390 -26.26 2.18 12.98
N GLU A 391 -26.68 1.20 13.79
CA GLU A 391 -27.96 1.18 14.51
C GLU A 391 -28.18 2.41 15.40
N ASP A 392 -27.09 2.99 15.91
CA ASP A 392 -27.09 4.16 16.79
C ASP A 392 -27.18 5.50 16.04
N CYS A 393 -27.26 5.50 14.70
CA CYS A 393 -27.18 6.71 13.88
C CYS A 393 -28.35 6.90 12.89
N GLY A 394 -28.43 6.11 11.81
CA GLY A 394 -29.47 6.25 10.77
C GLY A 394 -29.51 7.60 9.99
N ALA A 395 -28.52 8.48 10.22
CA ALA A 395 -28.48 9.82 9.61
C ALA A 395 -28.27 9.73 8.09
N ALA A 396 -28.88 10.65 7.35
CA ALA A 396 -28.64 10.79 5.92
C ALA A 396 -27.20 11.26 5.65
N ILE A 397 -26.58 10.74 4.59
CA ILE A 397 -25.23 11.08 4.14
C ILE A 397 -25.37 11.78 2.77
N ASP A 398 -24.95 13.04 2.69
CA ASP A 398 -24.88 13.83 1.44
C ASP A 398 -23.45 13.95 0.92
#